data_AF-A0A7K4A549-F1
#
_entry.id   AF-A0A7K4A549-F1
#
_cell.length_a   1.000
_cell.length_b   1.000
_cell.length_c   1.000
_cell.angle_alpha   90.00
_cell.angle_beta   90.00
_cell.angle_gamma   90.00
#
_symmetry.space_group_name_H-M   'P 1'
#
loop_
_entity.id
_entity.type
_entity.pdbx_description
1 polymer ?
#
loop_
_entity_poly.entity_id
_entity_poly.type
_entity_poly.pdbx_seq_one_letter_code
_entity_poly.pdbx_strand_id
1 'polypeptide(L)'
;MGDILGTAKSNGIDIITGLDGTEVDIQYGVSSHMDYPDYYSSCGYSTTYGDASSGDYAYSLDQPITAVVLDVTNAINGLTLGYGADGPEDYTRVFYESYADPATGWRAGAKRVMVHFGDNVPHDCNLNAGIYPDDSIWTTGVDPGRDGIAGTADDLVLLTVLNDMAANNVMLIECHTSNWDEDYWTYWVGITDGDLKFTGSASLVADVIAAVVEGLTTPEVTNVHFEAESPYGDWIDSDWSYSGETDYCEDDIPLTITVPEGTTCGDYTFTVSAVDEAGVSYGDQEVTIHVPCVIPVSVDIKPGSCPNAFNRGEKGVLPVAILGSDMVDVSEIDPETVLLEGVAPIRWSIGDTGAPVPCDGECEPCECWQGYPDGFPDLNLKFASPAIAATSAVTGATVKGDPVPLAITGELLDGTPITGGDCLWIVK
;
A
#
# COMPACT_ATOMS: atom_id res chain seq x y z
N MET A 1 -19.17 21.73 30.66
CA MET A 1 -18.52 20.38 30.71
C MET A 1 -18.27 19.70 32.09
N GLY A 2 -18.40 20.32 33.27
CA GLY A 2 -17.91 19.72 34.56
C GLY A 2 -18.42 18.31 34.93
N ASP A 3 -19.72 18.05 34.78
CA ASP A 3 -20.30 16.71 34.96
C ASP A 3 -20.21 15.84 33.69
N ILE A 4 -19.94 16.46 32.54
CA ILE A 4 -19.93 15.83 31.22
C ILE A 4 -18.60 15.18 30.91
N LEU A 5 -17.46 15.74 31.36
CA LEU A 5 -16.15 15.12 31.15
C LEU A 5 -16.09 13.70 31.74
N GLY A 6 -16.68 13.49 32.91
CA GLY A 6 -16.80 12.15 33.50
C GLY A 6 -17.63 11.20 32.63
N THR A 7 -18.76 11.69 32.12
CA THR A 7 -19.64 10.95 31.20
C THR A 7 -18.94 10.62 29.87
N ALA A 8 -18.27 11.59 29.26
CA ALA A 8 -17.51 11.42 28.01
C ALA A 8 -16.37 10.41 28.18
N LYS A 9 -15.64 10.47 29.31
CA LYS A 9 -14.60 9.48 29.62
C LYS A 9 -15.16 8.07 29.74
N SER A 10 -16.21 7.88 30.54
CA SER A 10 -16.81 6.55 30.74
C SER A 10 -17.38 6.02 29.43
N ASN A 11 -18.22 6.82 28.75
CA ASN A 11 -18.90 6.40 27.53
C ASN A 11 -17.92 6.22 26.38
N GLY A 12 -16.89 7.06 26.25
CA GLY A 12 -15.85 6.90 25.22
C GLY A 12 -15.12 5.56 25.34
N ILE A 13 -14.77 5.16 26.57
CA ILE A 13 -14.15 3.85 26.84
C ILE A 13 -15.13 2.70 26.55
N ASP A 14 -16.40 2.84 26.95
CA ASP A 14 -17.43 1.82 26.70
C ASP A 14 -17.76 1.68 25.19
N ILE A 15 -17.73 2.79 24.43
CA ILE A 15 -17.89 2.80 22.97
C ILE A 15 -16.73 2.06 22.31
N ILE A 16 -15.47 2.37 22.66
CA ILE A 16 -14.29 1.65 22.15
C ILE A 16 -14.41 0.15 22.44
N THR A 17 -14.77 -0.21 23.68
CA THR A 17 -14.94 -1.62 24.08
C THR A 17 -16.03 -2.32 23.27
N GLY A 18 -17.13 -1.63 22.97
CA GLY A 18 -18.22 -2.18 22.17
C GLY A 18 -17.86 -2.33 20.68
N LEU A 19 -17.12 -1.36 20.13
CA LEU A 19 -16.62 -1.40 18.75
C LEU A 19 -15.56 -2.49 18.54
N ASP A 20 -14.66 -2.70 19.50
CA ASP A 20 -13.70 -3.84 19.49
C ASP A 20 -14.40 -5.20 19.60
N GLY A 21 -15.63 -5.23 20.10
CA GLY A 21 -16.49 -6.41 20.10
C GLY A 21 -17.09 -6.73 18.73
N THR A 22 -16.95 -5.83 17.75
CA THR A 22 -17.33 -6.07 16.36
C THR A 22 -16.20 -6.74 15.60
N GLU A 23 -16.49 -7.38 14.46
CA GLU A 23 -15.45 -7.96 13.58
C GLU A 23 -14.84 -6.90 12.63
N VAL A 24 -15.04 -5.61 12.90
CA VAL A 24 -14.56 -4.50 12.08
C VAL A 24 -13.20 -4.03 12.58
N ASP A 25 -12.25 -3.83 11.67
CA ASP A 25 -10.93 -3.29 11.99
C ASP A 25 -11.01 -1.77 12.23
N ILE A 26 -11.10 -1.38 13.49
CA ILE A 26 -11.22 0.01 13.94
C ILE A 26 -9.98 0.40 14.74
N GLN A 27 -9.46 1.60 14.46
CA GLN A 27 -8.39 2.24 15.25
C GLN A 27 -8.91 3.56 15.80
N TYR A 28 -8.36 3.99 16.93
CA TYR A 28 -8.90 5.11 17.69
C TYR A 28 -7.83 6.14 17.99
N GLY A 29 -8.25 7.41 18.06
CA GLY A 29 -7.45 8.54 18.51
C GLY A 29 -8.25 9.39 19.49
N VAL A 30 -7.59 10.36 20.12
CA VAL A 30 -8.20 11.28 21.09
C VAL A 30 -7.67 12.67 20.84
N SER A 31 -8.59 13.63 20.72
CA SER A 31 -8.29 15.04 20.82
C SER A 31 -9.21 15.69 21.85
N SER A 32 -8.77 16.78 22.44
CA SER A 32 -9.52 17.58 23.39
C SER A 32 -9.45 19.06 23.05
N HIS A 33 -10.41 19.79 23.58
CA HIS A 33 -10.57 21.22 23.39
C HIS A 33 -11.18 21.82 24.65
N MET A 34 -11.07 23.13 24.77
CA MET A 34 -11.70 23.92 25.83
C MET A 34 -12.26 25.15 25.14
N ASP A 35 -11.44 26.18 25.00
CA ASP A 35 -11.70 27.35 24.17
C ASP A 35 -10.40 28.14 23.99
N TYR A 36 -10.43 29.18 23.18
CA TYR A 36 -9.35 30.11 22.97
C TYR A 36 -9.11 30.97 24.22
N PRO A 37 -7.91 30.92 24.83
CA PRO A 37 -7.65 31.60 26.10
C PRO A 37 -7.36 33.11 25.96
N ASP A 38 -8.24 33.85 25.27
CA ASP A 38 -8.14 35.29 25.03
C ASP A 38 -9.52 35.98 24.94
N TYR A 39 -9.49 37.31 24.85
CA TYR A 39 -10.66 38.15 24.61
C TYR A 39 -10.82 38.46 23.13
N TYR A 40 -12.03 38.24 22.61
CA TYR A 40 -12.36 38.53 21.22
C TYR A 40 -13.50 39.54 21.13
N SER A 41 -13.45 40.36 20.07
CA SER A 41 -14.50 41.31 19.70
C SER A 41 -14.68 41.27 18.19
N SER A 42 -15.63 40.44 17.74
CA SER A 42 -15.82 40.08 16.34
C SER A 42 -17.31 39.90 16.05
N CYS A 43 -17.75 40.24 14.84
CA CYS A 43 -19.11 39.99 14.34
C CYS A 43 -20.29 40.48 15.23
N GLY A 44 -20.05 41.41 16.17
CA GLY A 44 -21.07 41.90 17.09
C GLY A 44 -21.12 41.17 18.44
N TYR A 45 -20.23 40.20 18.65
CA TYR A 45 -20.01 39.47 19.89
C TYR A 45 -18.68 39.93 20.53
N SER A 46 -18.63 40.08 21.85
CA SER A 46 -17.44 40.63 22.52
C SER A 46 -17.31 40.13 23.96
N THR A 47 -16.51 39.09 24.16
CA THR A 47 -16.31 38.42 25.45
C THR A 47 -14.94 37.75 25.53
N THR A 48 -14.60 37.25 26.71
CA THR A 48 -13.48 36.31 26.90
C THR A 48 -13.98 34.92 26.59
N TYR A 49 -13.28 34.20 25.73
CA TYR A 49 -13.64 32.85 25.28
C TYR A 49 -13.13 31.81 26.28
N GLY A 50 -11.85 31.85 26.61
CA GLY A 50 -11.23 31.03 27.67
C GLY A 50 -10.24 31.80 28.54
N ASP A 51 -9.67 31.11 29.53
CA ASP A 51 -8.72 31.68 30.48
C ASP A 51 -7.40 30.88 30.55
N ALA A 52 -6.32 31.48 30.02
CA ALA A 52 -4.97 30.91 30.06
C ALA A 52 -4.51 30.59 31.49
N SER A 53 -4.98 31.34 32.50
CA SER A 53 -4.59 31.12 33.89
C SER A 53 -5.26 29.90 34.52
N SER A 54 -6.35 29.44 33.91
CA SER A 54 -7.05 28.20 34.24
C SER A 54 -6.56 27.00 33.42
N GLY A 55 -5.64 27.22 32.48
CA GLY A 55 -5.03 26.18 31.65
C GLY A 55 -5.76 25.93 30.34
N ASP A 56 -6.66 26.83 29.93
CA ASP A 56 -7.44 26.67 28.71
C ASP A 56 -6.55 26.69 27.46
N TYR A 57 -6.93 25.86 26.50
CA TYR A 57 -6.35 25.77 25.16
C TYR A 57 -7.45 25.44 24.16
N ALA A 58 -7.26 25.89 22.92
CA ALA A 58 -8.24 25.62 21.86
C ALA A 58 -8.21 24.15 21.41
N TYR A 59 -7.04 23.60 21.09
CA TYR A 59 -6.94 22.22 20.59
C TYR A 59 -5.71 21.49 21.09
N SER A 60 -5.89 20.21 21.44
CA SER A 60 -4.83 19.25 21.73
C SER A 60 -5.12 17.92 21.03
N LEU A 61 -4.17 17.41 20.25
CA LEU A 61 -4.16 16.01 19.81
C LEU A 61 -3.51 15.16 20.90
N ASP A 62 -4.31 14.58 21.79
CA ASP A 62 -3.83 13.86 22.97
C ASP A 62 -3.29 12.47 22.63
N GLN A 63 -3.85 11.83 21.60
CA GLN A 63 -3.40 10.54 21.09
C GLN A 63 -3.71 10.43 19.59
N PRO A 64 -2.68 10.42 18.71
CA PRO A 64 -2.84 10.04 17.31
C PRO A 64 -3.50 8.66 17.16
N ILE A 65 -4.19 8.44 16.05
CA ILE A 65 -4.87 7.17 15.76
C ILE A 65 -3.87 6.01 15.85
N THR A 66 -4.25 4.98 16.61
CA THR A 66 -3.43 3.79 16.85
C THR A 66 -4.30 2.55 17.06
N ALA A 67 -3.76 1.38 16.74
CA ALA A 67 -4.34 0.08 17.09
C ALA A 67 -4.17 -0.27 18.59
N VAL A 68 -3.36 0.47 19.34
CA VAL A 68 -3.09 0.20 20.76
C VAL A 68 -4.16 0.85 21.64
N VAL A 69 -5.25 0.12 21.88
CA VAL A 69 -6.41 0.56 22.69
C VAL A 69 -6.01 1.06 24.09
N LEU A 70 -4.95 0.50 24.67
CA LEU A 70 -4.46 0.95 25.99
C LEU A 70 -3.95 2.40 25.96
N ASP A 71 -3.29 2.83 24.88
CA ASP A 71 -2.77 4.20 24.77
C ASP A 71 -3.93 5.20 24.67
N VAL A 72 -4.96 4.85 23.88
CA VAL A 72 -6.18 5.64 23.69
C VAL A 72 -6.95 5.78 25.00
N THR A 73 -7.20 4.66 25.70
CA THR A 73 -7.92 4.70 26.99
C THR A 73 -7.14 5.43 28.08
N ASN A 74 -5.81 5.37 28.07
CA ASN A 74 -4.97 6.18 28.96
C ASN A 74 -5.10 7.68 28.64
N ALA A 75 -5.10 8.06 27.36
CA ALA A 75 -5.30 9.45 26.94
C ALA A 75 -6.68 9.98 27.39
N ILE A 76 -7.76 9.22 27.14
CA ILE A 76 -9.12 9.57 27.62
C ILE A 76 -9.12 9.77 29.14
N ASN A 77 -8.54 8.85 29.90
CA ASN A 77 -8.48 8.97 31.35
C ASN A 77 -7.66 10.18 31.82
N GLY A 78 -6.66 10.59 31.05
CA GLY A 78 -5.79 11.74 31.31
C GLY A 78 -6.44 13.11 31.09
N LEU A 79 -7.54 13.20 30.34
CA LEU A 79 -8.17 14.48 30.01
C LEU A 79 -8.56 15.28 31.27
N THR A 80 -8.39 16.60 31.25
CA THR A 80 -8.72 17.48 32.36
C THR A 80 -9.75 18.51 31.95
N LEU A 81 -10.55 18.97 32.91
CA LEU A 81 -11.51 20.04 32.67
C LEU A 81 -10.78 21.39 32.64
N GLY A 82 -11.07 22.19 31.61
CA GLY A 82 -10.72 23.61 31.55
C GLY A 82 -11.70 24.48 32.34
N TYR A 83 -11.67 25.78 32.08
CA TYR A 83 -12.63 26.72 32.58
C TYR A 83 -13.69 27.04 31.53
N GLY A 84 -13.28 27.54 30.35
CA GLY A 84 -14.18 28.25 29.45
C GLY A 84 -14.71 29.53 30.12
N ALA A 85 -14.86 30.62 29.39
CA ALA A 85 -15.21 31.92 29.97
C ALA A 85 -16.58 32.43 29.52
N ASP A 86 -17.08 31.99 28.37
CA ASP A 86 -18.45 32.22 27.93
C ASP A 86 -19.22 30.92 27.68
N GLY A 87 -20.30 30.99 26.91
CA GLY A 87 -21.20 29.87 26.69
C GLY A 87 -20.81 29.03 25.48
N PRO A 88 -20.75 29.63 24.28
CA PRO A 88 -20.26 28.95 23.08
C PRO A 88 -18.85 28.40 23.30
N GLU A 89 -18.50 27.35 22.56
CA GLU A 89 -17.19 26.69 22.66
C GLU A 89 -16.52 26.63 21.26
N ASP A 90 -15.27 26.25 21.19
CA ASP A 90 -14.49 26.21 19.93
C ASP A 90 -14.67 24.94 19.09
N TYR A 91 -15.88 24.37 19.02
CA TYR A 91 -16.09 23.11 18.28
C TYR A 91 -15.68 23.20 16.80
N THR A 92 -15.87 24.36 16.17
CA THR A 92 -15.47 24.62 14.78
C THR A 92 -13.97 24.35 14.60
N ARG A 93 -13.13 24.69 15.57
CA ARG A 93 -11.71 24.39 15.57
C ARG A 93 -11.45 22.89 15.56
N VAL A 94 -12.06 22.12 16.46
CA VAL A 94 -11.82 20.67 16.55
C VAL A 94 -12.31 19.94 15.31
N PHE A 95 -13.45 20.37 14.77
CA PHE A 95 -14.01 19.87 13.50
C PHE A 95 -13.06 20.13 12.34
N TYR A 96 -12.43 21.30 12.28
CA TYR A 96 -11.42 21.61 11.27
C TYR A 96 -10.19 20.68 11.37
N GLU A 97 -9.68 20.45 12.58
CA GLU A 97 -8.50 19.60 12.78
C GLU A 97 -8.76 18.14 12.39
N SER A 98 -10.02 17.69 12.41
CA SER A 98 -10.41 16.33 12.00
C SER A 98 -9.96 15.95 10.58
N TYR A 99 -9.81 16.91 9.66
CA TYR A 99 -9.26 16.67 8.32
C TYR A 99 -7.98 17.47 8.04
N ALA A 100 -7.72 18.55 8.79
CA ALA A 100 -6.60 19.44 8.55
C ALA A 100 -5.32 19.10 9.33
N ASP A 101 -5.40 18.35 10.44
CA ASP A 101 -4.19 17.91 11.17
C ASP A 101 -3.68 16.58 10.62
N PRO A 102 -2.55 16.56 9.86
CA PRO A 102 -1.99 15.31 9.37
C PRO A 102 -1.48 14.40 10.50
N ALA A 103 -1.23 14.93 11.70
CA ALA A 103 -0.79 14.15 12.85
C ALA A 103 -1.92 13.29 13.44
N THR A 104 -3.20 13.57 13.13
CA THR A 104 -4.34 12.74 13.54
C THR A 104 -4.13 11.27 13.14
N GLY A 105 -3.51 11.03 11.98
CA GLY A 105 -3.08 9.69 11.58
C GLY A 105 -4.17 8.83 10.97
N TRP A 106 -5.13 9.42 10.23
CA TRP A 106 -6.11 8.66 9.48
C TRP A 106 -5.42 7.66 8.54
N ARG A 107 -5.85 6.40 8.61
CA ARG A 107 -5.37 5.38 7.67
C ARG A 107 -5.85 5.70 6.26
N ALA A 108 -4.96 5.52 5.28
CA ALA A 108 -5.35 5.59 3.88
C ALA A 108 -6.48 4.60 3.62
N GLY A 109 -7.53 5.07 2.97
CA GLY A 109 -8.68 4.25 2.66
C GLY A 109 -9.59 3.85 3.83
N ALA A 110 -9.39 4.34 5.05
CA ALA A 110 -10.36 4.10 6.12
C ALA A 110 -11.50 5.13 6.07
N LYS A 111 -12.72 4.67 6.40
CA LYS A 111 -13.81 5.58 6.78
C LYS A 111 -13.41 6.35 8.03
N ARG A 112 -13.71 7.65 8.06
CA ARG A 112 -13.34 8.55 9.15
C ARG A 112 -14.58 8.94 9.93
N VAL A 113 -14.61 8.61 11.21
CA VAL A 113 -15.74 8.93 12.10
C VAL A 113 -15.21 9.69 13.30
N MET A 114 -15.77 10.87 13.54
CA MET A 114 -15.50 11.70 14.70
C MET A 114 -16.69 11.64 15.65
N VAL A 115 -16.50 11.04 16.83
CA VAL A 115 -17.47 11.11 17.93
C VAL A 115 -17.10 12.29 18.81
N HIS A 116 -17.91 13.32 18.79
CA HIS A 116 -17.71 14.54 19.57
C HIS A 116 -18.64 14.56 20.79
N PHE A 117 -18.20 15.12 21.91
CA PHE A 117 -19.03 15.31 23.09
C PHE A 117 -19.11 16.80 23.39
N GLY A 118 -20.32 17.37 23.34
CA GLY A 118 -20.58 18.80 23.52
C GLY A 118 -21.73 19.10 24.50
N ASP A 119 -21.82 20.36 24.93
CA ASP A 119 -22.92 20.87 25.75
C ASP A 119 -23.39 22.29 25.40
N ASN A 120 -22.95 22.83 24.26
CA ASN A 120 -23.34 24.15 23.79
C ASN A 120 -23.26 24.27 22.25
N VAL A 121 -23.34 25.48 21.71
CA VAL A 121 -23.11 25.78 20.28
C VAL A 121 -21.68 26.28 20.03
N PRO A 122 -21.16 26.22 18.79
CA PRO A 122 -19.83 26.74 18.48
C PRO A 122 -19.75 28.27 18.40
N HIS A 123 -18.55 28.81 18.41
CA HIS A 123 -18.25 30.13 17.87
C HIS A 123 -18.43 30.17 16.33
N ASP A 124 -19.34 31.03 15.86
CA ASP A 124 -19.45 31.44 14.47
C ASP A 124 -20.05 32.86 14.34
N CYS A 125 -19.73 33.56 13.25
CA CYS A 125 -20.34 34.86 12.95
C CYS A 125 -21.83 34.78 12.60
N ASN A 126 -22.33 33.62 12.18
CA ASN A 126 -23.73 33.34 11.90
C ASN A 126 -24.09 31.84 12.01
N LEU A 127 -24.52 31.40 13.18
CA LEU A 127 -25.03 30.03 13.41
C LEU A 127 -26.29 29.69 12.60
N ASN A 128 -27.05 30.71 12.17
CA ASN A 128 -28.22 30.51 11.30
C ASN A 128 -27.86 30.29 9.82
N ALA A 129 -26.57 30.33 9.47
CA ALA A 129 -26.14 30.09 8.10
C ALA A 129 -26.59 28.69 7.62
N GLY A 130 -27.45 28.65 6.59
CA GLY A 130 -27.97 27.41 6.01
C GLY A 130 -29.25 26.87 6.67
N ILE A 131 -29.71 27.46 7.77
CA ILE A 131 -30.88 26.97 8.52
C ILE A 131 -32.15 27.66 8.01
N TYR A 132 -33.03 26.91 7.35
CA TYR A 132 -34.28 27.44 6.80
C TYR A 132 -35.47 27.24 7.77
N PRO A 133 -36.40 28.20 7.93
CA PRO A 133 -36.53 29.48 7.21
C PRO A 133 -35.87 30.69 7.87
N ASP A 134 -35.02 30.50 8.88
CA ASP A 134 -34.45 31.63 9.64
C ASP A 134 -33.29 32.30 8.89
N ASP A 135 -33.53 33.51 8.37
CA ASP A 135 -32.52 34.32 7.71
C ASP A 135 -31.89 35.39 8.62
N SER A 136 -32.22 35.38 9.92
CA SER A 136 -31.63 36.29 10.90
C SER A 136 -30.19 35.89 11.21
N ILE A 137 -29.37 36.85 11.64
CA ILE A 137 -27.98 36.58 12.04
C ILE A 137 -27.96 36.24 13.53
N TRP A 138 -27.55 35.02 13.85
CA TRP A 138 -27.21 34.63 15.21
C TRP A 138 -25.69 34.49 15.34
N THR A 139 -25.04 35.48 15.95
CA THR A 139 -23.60 35.48 16.16
C THR A 139 -23.24 35.00 17.57
N THR A 140 -22.22 34.15 17.65
CA THR A 140 -21.48 33.78 18.87
C THR A 140 -20.02 34.25 18.79
N GLY A 141 -19.69 35.10 17.81
CA GLY A 141 -18.31 35.55 17.54
C GLY A 141 -17.55 34.57 16.64
N VAL A 142 -16.53 35.05 15.94
CA VAL A 142 -15.72 34.21 15.02
C VAL A 142 -14.92 33.17 15.78
N ASP A 143 -14.68 32.01 15.16
CA ASP A 143 -13.61 31.08 15.56
C ASP A 143 -12.28 31.60 14.97
N PRO A 144 -11.29 32.02 15.79
CA PRO A 144 -10.04 32.63 15.35
C PRO A 144 -9.06 31.69 14.61
N GLY A 145 -9.35 30.40 14.50
CA GLY A 145 -8.47 29.47 13.80
C GLY A 145 -7.13 29.19 14.50
N ARG A 146 -6.15 28.68 13.75
CA ARG A 146 -4.91 28.12 14.33
C ARG A 146 -4.00 29.18 14.94
N ASP A 147 -3.99 30.40 14.38
CA ASP A 147 -3.14 31.47 14.89
C ASP A 147 -3.70 32.16 16.15
N GLY A 148 -4.98 31.93 16.47
CA GLY A 148 -5.66 32.49 17.62
C GLY A 148 -5.93 33.99 17.51
N ILE A 149 -5.95 34.56 16.29
CA ILE A 149 -6.09 35.99 16.05
C ILE A 149 -7.33 36.22 15.19
N ALA A 150 -8.40 36.76 15.78
CA ALA A 150 -9.61 37.06 15.01
C ALA A 150 -9.37 38.12 13.91
N GLY A 151 -9.97 37.89 12.75
CA GLY A 151 -9.96 38.77 11.58
C GLY A 151 -8.82 38.50 10.61
N THR A 152 -8.14 37.35 10.73
CA THR A 152 -7.09 36.90 9.82
C THR A 152 -7.68 36.01 8.71
N ALA A 153 -6.82 35.38 7.93
CA ALA A 153 -7.25 34.54 6.80
C ALA A 153 -7.56 33.09 7.22
N ASP A 154 -7.20 32.67 8.45
CA ASP A 154 -7.47 31.34 8.98
C ASP A 154 -8.64 31.29 9.98
N ASP A 155 -9.33 32.41 10.20
CA ASP A 155 -10.64 32.44 10.86
C ASP A 155 -11.56 31.36 10.24
N LEU A 156 -12.16 30.54 11.09
CA LEU A 156 -12.99 29.42 10.65
C LEU A 156 -14.46 29.80 10.61
N VAL A 157 -15.16 29.24 9.63
CA VAL A 157 -16.63 29.35 9.46
C VAL A 157 -17.21 27.96 9.53
N LEU A 158 -18.10 27.71 10.49
CA LEU A 158 -18.66 26.40 10.81
C LEU A 158 -19.21 25.69 9.58
N LEU A 159 -20.05 26.36 8.79
CA LEU A 159 -20.65 25.75 7.61
C LEU A 159 -19.59 25.34 6.57
N THR A 160 -18.52 26.13 6.43
CA THR A 160 -17.39 25.76 5.55
C THR A 160 -16.68 24.53 6.09
N VAL A 161 -16.37 24.52 7.39
CA VAL A 161 -15.69 23.39 8.05
C VAL A 161 -16.50 22.10 7.94
N LEU A 162 -17.82 22.13 8.17
CA LEU A 162 -18.68 20.94 8.04
C LEU A 162 -18.75 20.43 6.59
N ASN A 163 -18.82 21.32 5.60
CA ASN A 163 -18.75 20.92 4.18
C ASN A 163 -17.39 20.32 3.83
N ASP A 164 -16.30 20.86 4.38
CA ASP A 164 -14.95 20.33 4.17
C ASP A 164 -14.73 19.00 4.90
N MET A 165 -15.34 18.78 6.07
CA MET A 165 -15.40 17.47 6.72
C MET A 165 -16.06 16.44 5.80
N ALA A 166 -17.23 16.77 5.24
CA ALA A 166 -17.92 15.91 4.29
C ALA A 166 -17.08 15.63 3.03
N ALA A 167 -16.44 16.66 2.47
CA ALA A 167 -15.54 16.52 1.32
C ALA A 167 -14.29 15.68 1.61
N ASN A 168 -13.88 15.61 2.88
CA ASN A 168 -12.78 14.77 3.37
C ASN A 168 -13.25 13.44 3.97
N ASN A 169 -14.52 13.07 3.75
CA ASN A 169 -15.16 11.83 4.21
C ASN A 169 -15.10 11.64 5.73
N VAL A 170 -15.16 12.73 6.51
CA VAL A 170 -15.26 12.70 7.97
C VAL A 170 -16.72 12.82 8.38
N MET A 171 -17.27 11.74 8.94
CA MET A 171 -18.59 11.69 9.55
C MET A 171 -18.56 12.23 10.98
N LEU A 172 -19.46 13.15 11.34
CA LEU A 172 -19.60 13.69 12.68
C LEU A 172 -20.77 13.04 13.44
N ILE A 173 -20.46 12.37 14.55
CA ILE A 173 -21.46 11.94 15.53
C ILE A 173 -21.37 12.86 16.74
N GLU A 174 -22.37 13.72 16.91
CA GLU A 174 -22.44 14.63 18.06
C GLU A 174 -23.13 13.95 19.24
N CYS A 175 -22.45 13.86 20.38
CA CYS A 175 -23.02 13.45 21.66
C CYS A 175 -23.30 14.67 22.51
N HIS A 176 -24.47 15.28 22.33
CA HIS A 176 -24.85 16.55 22.94
C HIS A 176 -25.55 16.37 24.29
N THR A 177 -25.41 17.32 25.21
CA THR A 177 -25.99 17.19 26.57
C THR A 177 -27.43 17.64 26.68
N SER A 178 -27.88 18.53 25.80
CA SER A 178 -29.22 19.10 25.83
C SER A 178 -29.85 19.13 24.44
N ASN A 179 -31.17 19.31 24.39
CA ASN A 179 -31.93 19.34 23.14
C ASN A 179 -32.50 20.72 22.79
N TRP A 180 -32.00 21.80 23.42
CA TRP A 180 -32.52 23.15 23.16
C TRP A 180 -32.14 23.68 21.76
N ASP A 181 -31.08 23.12 21.19
CA ASP A 181 -30.46 23.38 19.89
C ASP A 181 -30.50 22.14 18.98
N GLU A 182 -31.39 21.18 19.27
CA GLU A 182 -31.51 19.91 18.53
C GLU A 182 -31.68 20.12 17.01
N ASP A 183 -32.48 21.10 16.60
CA ASP A 183 -32.69 21.42 15.17
C ASP A 183 -31.39 21.88 14.48
N TYR A 184 -30.51 22.60 15.19
CA TYR A 184 -29.23 23.07 14.67
C TYR A 184 -28.25 21.91 14.53
N TRP A 185 -28.08 21.13 15.60
CA TRP A 185 -27.20 19.98 15.60
C TRP A 185 -27.63 18.91 14.61
N THR A 186 -28.94 18.63 14.49
CA THR A 186 -29.47 17.70 13.48
C THR A 186 -29.12 18.17 12.06
N TYR A 187 -29.21 19.47 11.79
CA TYR A 187 -28.80 20.03 10.51
C TYR A 187 -27.29 19.87 10.29
N TRP A 188 -26.46 20.25 11.27
CA TRP A 188 -25.01 20.25 11.15
C TRP A 188 -24.40 18.85 11.00
N VAL A 189 -24.80 17.88 11.84
CA VAL A 189 -24.31 16.49 11.69
C VAL A 189 -24.77 15.88 10.36
N GLY A 190 -25.96 16.24 9.89
CA GLY A 190 -26.51 15.78 8.61
C GLY A 190 -25.74 16.25 7.37
N ILE A 191 -24.90 17.29 7.48
CA ILE A 191 -23.99 17.70 6.38
C ILE A 191 -22.92 16.63 6.13
N THR A 192 -22.56 15.88 7.17
CA THR A 192 -21.50 14.88 7.16
C THR A 192 -22.03 13.44 7.12
N ASP A 193 -23.31 13.26 6.80
CA ASP A 193 -24.04 11.98 6.92
C ASP A 193 -23.94 11.37 8.33
N GLY A 194 -23.80 12.22 9.34
CA GLY A 194 -23.63 11.86 10.74
C GLY A 194 -24.94 11.79 11.51
N ASP A 195 -24.83 11.78 12.85
CA ASP A 195 -25.98 11.59 13.73
C ASP A 195 -25.85 12.38 15.04
N LEU A 196 -26.98 12.73 15.64
CA LEU A 196 -27.08 13.42 16.92
C LEU A 196 -27.55 12.45 18.01
N LYS A 197 -26.75 12.32 19.06
CA LYS A 197 -27.02 11.52 20.25
C LYS A 197 -27.04 12.40 21.49
N PHE A 198 -27.69 11.92 22.55
CA PHE A 198 -27.81 12.67 23.80
C PHE A 198 -27.09 12.00 24.97
N THR A 199 -26.21 12.73 25.66
CA THR A 199 -25.37 12.19 26.76
C THR A 199 -26.19 11.73 27.97
N GLY A 200 -27.40 12.26 28.14
CA GLY A 200 -28.35 11.82 29.16
C GLY A 200 -29.10 10.51 28.83
N SER A 201 -28.93 9.96 27.63
CA SER A 201 -29.60 8.72 27.22
C SER A 201 -28.96 7.50 27.85
N ALA A 202 -29.78 6.60 28.41
CA ALA A 202 -29.31 5.32 28.93
C ALA A 202 -28.80 4.36 27.83
N SER A 203 -29.15 4.62 26.57
CA SER A 203 -28.71 3.85 25.40
C SER A 203 -27.55 4.51 24.64
N LEU A 204 -26.98 5.64 25.12
CA LEU A 204 -25.99 6.41 24.36
C LEU A 204 -24.90 5.55 23.74
N VAL A 205 -24.23 4.72 24.55
CA VAL A 205 -23.13 3.86 24.07
C VAL A 205 -23.60 2.94 22.93
N ALA A 206 -24.75 2.29 23.08
CA ALA A 206 -25.30 1.40 22.07
C ALA A 206 -25.71 2.17 20.80
N ASP A 207 -26.29 3.36 20.95
CA ASP A 207 -26.75 4.19 19.83
C ASP A 207 -25.57 4.78 19.04
N VAL A 208 -24.46 5.13 19.71
CA VAL A 208 -23.22 5.58 19.06
C VAL A 208 -22.56 4.41 18.32
N ILE A 209 -22.45 3.24 18.95
CA ILE A 209 -21.92 2.04 18.27
C ILE A 209 -22.73 1.72 17.02
N ALA A 210 -24.07 1.78 17.10
CA ALA A 210 -24.94 1.55 15.96
C ALA A 210 -24.69 2.59 14.85
N ALA A 211 -24.63 3.89 15.20
CA ALA A 211 -24.37 4.95 14.22
C ALA A 211 -22.98 4.82 13.56
N VAL A 212 -21.94 4.45 14.32
CA VAL A 212 -20.61 4.16 13.77
C VAL A 212 -20.70 2.99 12.79
N VAL A 213 -21.27 1.86 13.20
CA VAL A 213 -21.36 0.66 12.34
C VAL A 213 -22.19 0.90 11.09
N GLU A 214 -23.33 1.58 11.20
CA GLU A 214 -24.16 1.98 10.05
C GLU A 214 -23.39 2.94 9.13
N GLY A 215 -22.66 3.90 9.70
CA GLY A 215 -21.83 4.83 8.92
C GLY A 215 -20.61 4.18 8.24
N LEU A 216 -20.15 3.03 8.76
CA LEU A 216 -19.13 2.20 8.11
C LEU A 216 -19.70 1.40 6.93
N THR A 217 -21.01 1.14 6.90
CA THR A 217 -21.64 0.45 5.77
C THR A 217 -21.89 1.42 4.62
N THR A 218 -21.14 1.29 3.53
CA THR A 218 -21.52 1.88 2.24
C THR A 218 -22.45 0.91 1.54
N PRO A 219 -23.72 1.22 1.25
CA PRO A 219 -24.62 0.25 0.62
C PRO A 219 -24.13 -0.19 -0.75
N GLU A 220 -23.35 0.65 -1.44
CA GLU A 220 -22.73 0.35 -2.73
C GLU A 220 -21.26 0.78 -2.75
N VAL A 221 -20.46 0.09 -3.56
CA VAL A 221 -19.06 0.42 -3.88
C VAL A 221 -18.90 0.67 -5.36
N THR A 222 -17.90 1.48 -5.72
CA THR A 222 -17.58 1.80 -7.11
C THR A 222 -16.13 1.42 -7.41
N ASN A 223 -15.92 0.69 -8.50
CA ASN A 223 -14.62 0.26 -8.99
C ASN A 223 -13.70 -0.36 -7.93
N VAL A 224 -14.19 -1.33 -7.15
CA VAL A 224 -13.31 -2.14 -6.31
C VAL A 224 -12.37 -2.93 -7.20
N HIS A 225 -11.06 -2.79 -7.03
CA HIS A 225 -10.02 -3.43 -7.82
C HIS A 225 -8.81 -3.76 -6.94
N PHE A 226 -7.82 -4.46 -7.48
CA PHE A 226 -6.60 -4.80 -6.73
C PHE A 226 -5.49 -3.79 -6.98
N GLU A 227 -4.86 -3.34 -5.91
CA GLU A 227 -3.62 -2.58 -5.93
C GLU A 227 -2.55 -3.28 -5.07
N ALA A 228 -1.31 -3.29 -5.54
CA ALA A 228 -0.18 -3.73 -4.73
C ALA A 228 0.52 -2.54 -4.09
N GLU A 229 1.04 -2.74 -2.87
CA GLU A 229 1.85 -1.72 -2.21
C GLU A 229 3.06 -1.32 -3.07
N SER A 230 3.46 -0.05 -2.99
CA SER A 230 4.65 0.44 -3.68
C SER A 230 5.90 -0.30 -3.20
N PRO A 231 6.82 -0.75 -4.10
CA PRO A 231 6.91 -0.42 -5.53
C PRO A 231 6.28 -1.44 -6.49
N TYR A 232 5.41 -2.34 -6.02
CA TYR A 232 4.95 -3.51 -6.78
C TYR A 232 3.67 -3.27 -7.60
N GLY A 233 3.22 -2.03 -7.75
CA GLY A 233 1.99 -1.71 -8.51
C GLY A 233 1.96 -2.32 -9.91
N ASP A 234 3.09 -2.30 -10.62
CA ASP A 234 3.23 -2.86 -11.98
C ASP A 234 3.20 -4.40 -12.04
N TRP A 235 3.18 -5.08 -10.89
CA TRP A 235 3.10 -6.54 -10.83
C TRP A 235 1.66 -7.05 -10.89
N ILE A 236 0.66 -6.18 -10.62
CA ILE A 236 -0.75 -6.54 -10.73
C ILE A 236 -1.16 -6.50 -12.20
N ASP A 237 -1.59 -7.64 -12.71
CA ASP A 237 -2.03 -7.85 -14.10
C ASP A 237 -3.46 -8.41 -14.11
N SER A 238 -4.33 -7.84 -13.26
CA SER A 238 -5.73 -8.23 -13.15
C SER A 238 -6.65 -7.11 -13.63
N ASP A 239 -7.54 -7.44 -14.58
CA ASP A 239 -8.60 -6.55 -15.08
C ASP A 239 -9.90 -6.66 -14.24
N TRP A 240 -9.88 -7.40 -13.13
CA TRP A 240 -11.07 -7.56 -12.30
C TRP A 240 -11.43 -6.25 -11.61
N SER A 241 -12.71 -5.89 -11.70
CA SER A 241 -13.29 -4.79 -10.93
C SER A 241 -14.75 -5.08 -10.57
N TYR A 242 -15.21 -4.52 -9.45
CA TYR A 242 -16.59 -4.64 -8.99
C TYR A 242 -17.22 -3.29 -8.69
N SER A 243 -18.52 -3.15 -8.98
CA SER A 243 -19.34 -2.01 -8.56
C SER A 243 -20.77 -2.49 -8.31
N GLY A 244 -21.32 -2.14 -7.15
CA GLY A 244 -22.63 -2.63 -6.73
C GLY A 244 -22.73 -2.74 -5.20
N GLU A 245 -23.71 -3.50 -4.74
CA GLU A 245 -24.02 -3.64 -3.31
C GLU A 245 -22.87 -4.28 -2.52
N THR A 246 -22.60 -3.83 -1.30
CA THR A 246 -21.51 -4.38 -0.45
C THR A 246 -21.82 -5.70 0.23
N ASP A 247 -23.09 -6.10 0.32
CA ASP A 247 -23.49 -7.41 0.82
C ASP A 247 -23.38 -8.51 -0.25
N TYR A 248 -22.95 -8.14 -1.46
CA TYR A 248 -22.60 -9.08 -2.51
C TYR A 248 -21.30 -9.81 -2.17
N CYS A 249 -21.38 -11.14 -2.10
CA CYS A 249 -20.22 -12.00 -1.94
C CYS A 249 -19.94 -12.70 -3.28
N GLU A 250 -18.74 -12.50 -3.81
CA GLU A 250 -18.21 -13.23 -4.96
C GLU A 250 -17.14 -14.21 -4.48
N ASP A 251 -17.39 -15.50 -4.68
CA ASP A 251 -16.38 -16.54 -4.43
C ASP A 251 -15.39 -16.58 -5.61
N ASP A 252 -14.11 -16.84 -5.33
CA ASP A 252 -13.06 -17.08 -6.33
C ASP A 252 -12.75 -15.89 -7.28
N ILE A 253 -12.41 -14.74 -6.72
CA ILE A 253 -11.95 -13.57 -7.50
C ILE A 253 -10.57 -13.87 -8.13
N PRO A 254 -10.39 -13.76 -9.46
CA PRO A 254 -9.12 -14.00 -10.11
C PRO A 254 -8.13 -12.85 -9.86
N LEU A 255 -6.99 -13.18 -9.24
CA LEU A 255 -5.82 -12.30 -9.12
C LEU A 255 -4.69 -12.85 -9.99
N THR A 256 -4.23 -12.07 -10.95
CA THR A 256 -3.06 -12.40 -11.79
C THR A 256 -1.92 -11.46 -11.42
N ILE A 257 -0.74 -12.04 -11.18
CA ILE A 257 0.49 -11.33 -10.88
C ILE A 257 1.53 -11.68 -11.94
N THR A 258 2.11 -10.67 -12.57
CA THR A 258 3.13 -10.82 -13.62
C THR A 258 4.43 -10.20 -13.14
N VAL A 259 5.47 -11.02 -12.98
CA VAL A 259 6.81 -10.54 -12.61
C VAL A 259 7.40 -9.75 -13.77
N PRO A 260 7.81 -8.47 -13.58
CA PRO A 260 8.42 -7.68 -14.63
C PRO A 260 9.71 -8.32 -15.18
N GLU A 261 9.94 -8.18 -16.49
CA GLU A 261 11.14 -8.69 -17.14
C GLU A 261 12.41 -8.06 -16.53
N GLY A 262 13.44 -8.88 -16.29
CA GLY A 262 14.70 -8.45 -15.69
C GLY A 262 14.69 -8.31 -14.17
N THR A 263 13.60 -8.67 -13.50
CA THR A 263 13.55 -8.74 -12.03
C THR A 263 14.63 -9.69 -11.51
N THR A 264 15.41 -9.23 -10.53
CA THR A 264 16.45 -10.05 -9.89
C THR A 264 15.84 -11.27 -9.22
N CYS A 265 16.54 -12.40 -9.21
CA CYS A 265 16.02 -13.57 -8.51
C CYS A 265 15.96 -13.35 -6.99
N GLY A 266 15.04 -14.05 -6.33
CA GLY A 266 14.79 -13.93 -4.90
C GLY A 266 13.32 -14.02 -4.54
N ASP A 267 13.04 -13.91 -3.24
CA ASP A 267 11.69 -13.86 -2.69
C ASP A 267 11.25 -12.40 -2.52
N TYR A 268 10.05 -12.10 -2.99
CA TYR A 268 9.41 -10.80 -2.86
C TYR A 268 8.11 -10.97 -2.09
N THR A 269 8.02 -10.36 -0.91
CA THR A 269 6.81 -10.34 -0.08
C THR A 269 6.24 -8.93 -0.08
N PHE A 270 4.95 -8.81 -0.39
CA PHE A 270 4.25 -7.54 -0.43
C PHE A 270 2.74 -7.70 -0.22
N THR A 271 2.08 -6.60 0.15
CA THR A 271 0.64 -6.52 0.37
C THR A 271 -0.11 -6.20 -0.93
N VAL A 272 -1.22 -6.90 -1.16
CA VAL A 272 -2.23 -6.57 -2.17
C VAL A 272 -3.52 -6.21 -1.45
N SER A 273 -4.12 -5.08 -1.81
CA SER A 273 -5.35 -4.55 -1.21
C SER A 273 -6.47 -4.50 -2.23
N ALA A 274 -7.70 -4.81 -1.80
CA ALA A 274 -8.90 -4.56 -2.58
C ALA A 274 -9.41 -3.14 -2.27
N VAL A 275 -9.31 -2.22 -3.22
CA VAL A 275 -9.60 -0.80 -3.02
C VAL A 275 -10.67 -0.27 -3.98
N ASP A 276 -11.57 0.60 -3.51
CA ASP A 276 -12.56 1.28 -4.37
C ASP A 276 -12.01 2.53 -5.07
N GLU A 277 -12.85 3.21 -5.86
CA GLU A 277 -12.51 4.46 -6.56
C GLU A 277 -12.08 5.60 -5.61
N ALA A 278 -12.55 5.59 -4.36
CA ALA A 278 -12.17 6.57 -3.34
C ALA A 278 -10.88 6.19 -2.59
N GLY A 279 -10.28 5.04 -2.93
CA GLY A 279 -9.09 4.50 -2.30
C GLY A 279 -9.36 3.81 -0.96
N VAL A 280 -10.61 3.43 -0.67
CA VAL A 280 -10.99 2.70 0.55
C VAL A 280 -10.56 1.24 0.45
N SER A 281 -9.77 0.73 1.41
CA SER A 281 -9.40 -0.69 1.45
C SER A 281 -10.48 -1.51 2.14
N TYR A 282 -10.90 -2.59 1.49
CA TYR A 282 -11.89 -3.56 1.98
C TYR A 282 -11.26 -4.85 2.48
N GLY A 283 -9.94 -4.99 2.30
CA GLY A 283 -9.20 -6.16 2.73
C GLY A 283 -7.79 -6.18 2.14
N ASP A 284 -6.86 -6.71 2.93
CA ASP A 284 -5.45 -6.82 2.58
C ASP A 284 -5.03 -8.30 2.58
N GLN A 285 -4.17 -8.66 1.64
CA GLN A 285 -3.59 -10.00 1.52
C GLN A 285 -2.08 -9.89 1.29
N GLU A 286 -1.29 -10.52 2.16
CA GLU A 286 0.15 -10.67 1.95
C GLU A 286 0.40 -11.78 0.91
N VAL A 287 1.24 -11.50 -0.08
CA VAL A 287 1.63 -12.42 -1.15
C VAL A 287 3.16 -12.57 -1.15
N THR A 288 3.65 -13.78 -1.42
CA THR A 288 5.08 -14.04 -1.63
C THR A 288 5.31 -14.64 -3.02
N ILE A 289 6.14 -13.98 -3.82
CA ILE A 289 6.53 -14.40 -5.17
C ILE A 289 8.01 -14.82 -5.17
N HIS A 290 8.26 -16.06 -5.59
CA HIS A 290 9.61 -16.58 -5.77
C HIS A 290 10.04 -16.40 -7.24
N VAL A 291 11.02 -15.54 -7.48
CA VAL A 291 11.65 -15.38 -8.80
C VAL A 291 12.86 -16.31 -8.86
N PRO A 292 12.85 -17.37 -9.69
CA PRO A 292 13.91 -18.36 -9.70
C PRO A 292 15.24 -17.76 -10.19
N CYS A 293 16.34 -18.16 -9.56
CA CYS A 293 17.67 -17.79 -10.02
C CYS A 293 18.04 -18.60 -11.27
N VAL A 294 18.50 -17.92 -12.32
CA VAL A 294 19.11 -18.58 -13.48
C VAL A 294 20.63 -18.52 -13.30
N ILE A 295 21.30 -19.66 -13.27
CA ILE A 295 22.75 -19.74 -13.13
C ILE A 295 23.39 -19.58 -14.52
N PRO A 296 24.19 -18.53 -14.76
CA PRO A 296 24.93 -18.42 -16.01
C PRO A 296 26.06 -19.45 -16.04
N VAL A 297 26.21 -20.14 -17.18
CA VAL A 297 27.29 -21.12 -17.39
C VAL A 297 28.13 -20.76 -18.62
N SER A 298 29.43 -21.00 -18.54
CA SER A 298 30.32 -20.88 -19.69
C SER A 298 30.20 -22.13 -20.57
N VAL A 299 30.15 -21.94 -21.88
CA VAL A 299 29.99 -23.03 -22.85
C VAL A 299 31.14 -22.96 -23.85
N ASP A 300 31.67 -24.11 -24.23
CA ASP A 300 32.65 -24.26 -25.32
C ASP A 300 32.14 -25.31 -26.31
N ILE A 301 31.79 -24.88 -27.52
CA ILE A 301 31.45 -25.76 -28.62
C ILE A 301 32.74 -26.21 -29.29
N LYS A 302 32.97 -27.52 -29.42
CA LYS A 302 34.26 -28.10 -29.86
C LYS A 302 35.44 -27.71 -28.97
N PRO A 303 35.44 -28.16 -27.70
CA PRO A 303 36.57 -27.97 -26.80
C PRO A 303 37.92 -28.34 -27.43
N GLY A 304 38.89 -27.44 -27.30
CA GLY A 304 40.25 -27.56 -27.86
C GLY A 304 40.38 -27.14 -29.34
N SER A 305 39.32 -26.61 -29.95
CA SER A 305 39.34 -26.03 -31.30
C SER A 305 39.03 -24.54 -31.25
N CYS A 306 39.66 -23.77 -32.15
CA CYS A 306 39.28 -22.38 -32.36
C CYS A 306 39.65 -21.91 -33.78
N PRO A 307 38.72 -21.39 -34.60
CA PRO A 307 37.27 -21.30 -34.39
C PRO A 307 36.55 -22.65 -34.42
N ASN A 308 35.28 -22.65 -33.99
CA ASN A 308 34.41 -23.82 -33.89
C ASN A 308 33.80 -24.16 -35.25
N ALA A 309 34.66 -24.55 -36.19
CA ALA A 309 34.30 -24.78 -37.58
C ALA A 309 33.25 -25.88 -37.74
N PHE A 310 32.14 -25.61 -38.40
CA PHE A 310 31.03 -26.54 -38.59
C PHE A 310 30.64 -26.66 -40.07
N ASN A 311 30.50 -27.90 -40.54
CA ASN A 311 30.05 -28.22 -41.89
C ASN A 311 28.63 -28.76 -41.80
N ARG A 312 27.66 -28.13 -42.47
CA ARG A 312 26.24 -28.50 -42.40
C ARG A 312 25.96 -29.93 -42.86
N GLY A 313 26.84 -30.47 -43.72
CA GLY A 313 26.75 -31.84 -44.23
C GLY A 313 27.47 -32.88 -43.38
N GLU A 314 28.06 -32.52 -42.23
CA GLU A 314 28.76 -33.48 -41.39
C GLU A 314 27.77 -34.43 -40.70
N LYS A 315 28.07 -35.73 -40.76
CA LYS A 315 27.21 -36.80 -40.20
C LYS A 315 27.67 -37.30 -38.84
N GLY A 316 28.61 -36.57 -38.23
CA GLY A 316 29.24 -36.94 -36.97
C GLY A 316 28.47 -36.42 -35.76
N VAL A 317 29.24 -36.17 -34.71
CA VAL A 317 28.75 -35.56 -33.48
C VAL A 317 29.44 -34.20 -33.29
N LEU A 318 28.70 -33.24 -32.77
CA LEU A 318 29.22 -31.97 -32.30
C LEU A 318 29.53 -32.10 -30.80
N PRO A 319 30.81 -32.12 -30.40
CA PRO A 319 31.16 -32.04 -28.99
C PRO A 319 30.92 -30.62 -28.47
N VAL A 320 30.35 -30.51 -27.27
CA VAL A 320 30.13 -29.24 -26.54
C VAL A 320 30.43 -29.51 -25.07
N ALA A 321 31.00 -28.54 -24.36
CA ALA A 321 31.22 -28.62 -22.93
C ALA A 321 30.50 -27.46 -22.24
N ILE A 322 29.77 -27.75 -21.16
CA ILE A 322 29.46 -26.76 -20.14
C ILE A 322 30.62 -26.78 -19.16
N LEU A 323 31.31 -25.66 -19.03
CA LEU A 323 32.57 -25.57 -18.32
C LEU A 323 32.32 -25.42 -16.82
N GLY A 324 33.07 -26.21 -16.04
CA GLY A 324 33.04 -26.10 -14.59
C GLY A 324 33.73 -24.84 -14.09
N SER A 325 33.40 -24.42 -12.86
CA SER A 325 34.12 -23.36 -12.17
C SER A 325 34.02 -23.54 -10.66
N ASP A 326 34.55 -22.60 -9.89
CA ASP A 326 34.34 -22.54 -8.44
C ASP A 326 32.87 -22.24 -8.06
N MET A 327 32.11 -21.66 -8.98
CA MET A 327 30.68 -21.34 -8.81
C MET A 327 29.73 -22.35 -9.47
N VAL A 328 30.23 -23.16 -10.41
CA VAL A 328 29.42 -24.13 -11.17
C VAL A 328 29.99 -25.53 -11.00
N ASP A 329 29.34 -26.32 -10.14
CA ASP A 329 29.59 -27.77 -10.06
C ASP A 329 28.74 -28.49 -11.13
N VAL A 330 29.39 -28.91 -12.20
CA VAL A 330 28.72 -29.56 -13.33
C VAL A 330 28.11 -30.92 -12.99
N SER A 331 28.47 -31.53 -11.85
CA SER A 331 27.87 -32.80 -11.41
C SER A 331 26.45 -32.62 -10.86
N GLU A 332 26.08 -31.39 -10.51
CA GLU A 332 24.73 -31.02 -10.10
C GLU A 332 23.85 -30.62 -11.29
N ILE A 333 24.36 -30.56 -12.52
CA ILE A 333 23.55 -30.32 -13.72
C ILE A 333 22.88 -31.63 -14.15
N ASP A 334 21.56 -31.62 -14.38
CA ASP A 334 20.86 -32.75 -14.97
C ASP A 334 21.09 -32.78 -16.50
N PRO A 335 21.87 -33.73 -17.05
CA PRO A 335 22.18 -33.74 -18.47
C PRO A 335 20.97 -34.06 -19.36
N GLU A 336 19.89 -34.63 -18.80
CA GLU A 336 18.67 -34.95 -19.55
C GLU A 336 17.82 -33.70 -19.85
N THR A 337 17.98 -32.63 -19.07
CA THR A 337 17.28 -31.34 -19.28
C THR A 337 18.03 -30.41 -20.24
N VAL A 338 19.31 -30.72 -20.53
CA VAL A 338 20.17 -29.84 -21.33
C VAL A 338 19.74 -29.83 -22.81
N LEU A 339 19.56 -28.64 -23.36
CA LEU A 339 19.19 -28.40 -24.75
C LEU A 339 20.11 -27.36 -25.37
N LEU A 340 20.71 -27.69 -26.52
CA LEU A 340 21.44 -26.73 -27.37
C LEU A 340 20.54 -26.36 -28.53
N GLU A 341 20.05 -25.11 -28.56
CA GLU A 341 19.05 -24.66 -29.56
C GLU A 341 17.84 -25.61 -29.64
N GLY A 342 17.36 -26.09 -28.49
CA GLY A 342 16.26 -27.05 -28.39
C GLY A 342 16.61 -28.50 -28.76
N VAL A 343 17.86 -28.82 -29.06
CA VAL A 343 18.32 -30.18 -29.38
C VAL A 343 18.94 -30.81 -28.14
N ALA A 344 18.49 -32.00 -27.76
CA ALA A 344 19.04 -32.77 -26.64
C ALA A 344 20.38 -33.47 -26.99
N PRO A 345 21.29 -33.65 -26.02
CA PRO A 345 22.51 -34.42 -26.22
C PRO A 345 22.19 -35.91 -26.41
N ILE A 346 22.99 -36.59 -27.23
CA ILE A 346 22.86 -38.04 -27.44
C ILE A 346 23.74 -38.86 -26.49
N ARG A 347 24.76 -38.24 -25.90
CA ARG A 347 25.69 -38.81 -24.90
C ARG A 347 26.33 -37.70 -24.09
N TRP A 348 26.73 -38.02 -22.87
CA TRP A 348 27.50 -37.13 -22.02
C TRP A 348 28.52 -37.87 -21.17
N SER A 349 29.47 -37.13 -20.62
CA SER A 349 30.47 -37.57 -19.66
C SER A 349 30.97 -36.37 -18.86
N ILE A 350 31.48 -36.58 -17.66
CA ILE A 350 32.18 -35.53 -16.90
C ILE A 350 33.69 -35.70 -17.10
N GLY A 351 34.38 -34.61 -17.40
CA GLY A 351 35.83 -34.59 -17.57
C GLY A 351 36.34 -33.19 -17.89
N ASP A 352 37.54 -32.88 -17.43
CA ASP A 352 38.20 -31.60 -17.67
C ASP A 352 38.75 -31.55 -19.11
N THR A 353 38.18 -30.67 -19.94
CA THR A 353 38.36 -30.63 -21.40
C THR A 353 38.54 -29.24 -21.97
N GLY A 354 38.09 -28.22 -21.26
CA GLY A 354 38.16 -26.82 -21.69
C GLY A 354 38.48 -25.90 -20.52
N ALA A 355 38.42 -24.61 -20.80
CA ALA A 355 38.53 -23.55 -19.82
C ALA A 355 37.79 -22.32 -20.35
N PRO A 356 37.10 -21.53 -19.51
CA PRO A 356 36.46 -20.29 -19.95
C PRO A 356 37.45 -19.37 -20.65
N VAL A 357 36.95 -18.56 -21.59
CA VAL A 357 37.76 -17.55 -22.29
C VAL A 357 38.36 -16.60 -21.23
N PRO A 358 39.69 -16.42 -21.17
CA PRO A 358 40.30 -15.49 -20.24
C PRO A 358 40.10 -14.06 -20.75
N CYS A 359 39.05 -13.39 -20.28
CA CYS A 359 38.78 -11.98 -20.58
C CYS A 359 38.83 -11.12 -19.30
N ASP A 360 39.49 -9.96 -19.41
CA ASP A 360 39.52 -8.95 -18.34
C ASP A 360 38.25 -8.08 -18.40
N GLY A 361 37.07 -8.65 -18.10
CA GLY A 361 35.79 -7.95 -18.16
C GLY A 361 34.67 -8.78 -18.81
N GLU A 362 33.85 -8.16 -19.66
CA GLU A 362 32.87 -8.89 -20.47
C GLU A 362 33.56 -9.45 -21.73
N CYS A 363 33.53 -10.78 -21.88
CA CYS A 363 34.05 -11.44 -23.07
C CYS A 363 33.24 -11.04 -24.30
N GLU A 364 33.91 -10.79 -25.43
CA GLU A 364 33.21 -10.47 -26.67
C GLU A 364 32.36 -11.67 -27.13
N PRO A 365 31.14 -11.46 -27.66
CA PRO A 365 30.33 -12.55 -28.20
C PRO A 365 31.12 -13.32 -29.27
N CYS A 366 31.18 -14.64 -29.13
CA CYS A 366 31.94 -15.53 -30.01
C CYS A 366 33.47 -15.36 -29.95
N GLU A 367 34.00 -14.69 -28.91
CA GLU A 367 35.43 -14.71 -28.64
C GLU A 367 35.86 -16.15 -28.40
N CYS A 368 36.74 -16.61 -29.27
CA CYS A 368 37.09 -18.00 -29.32
C CYS A 368 38.48 -18.19 -28.71
N TRP A 369 38.58 -19.14 -27.80
CA TRP A 369 39.79 -19.44 -27.05
C TRP A 369 40.13 -20.92 -27.19
N GLN A 370 41.39 -21.22 -27.52
CA GLN A 370 41.88 -22.59 -27.47
C GLN A 370 42.40 -22.87 -26.06
N GLY A 371 41.46 -23.03 -25.13
CA GLY A 371 41.75 -23.36 -23.74
C GLY A 371 42.33 -24.76 -23.57
N TYR A 372 43.19 -24.88 -22.56
CA TYR A 372 43.63 -26.17 -22.04
C TYR A 372 42.83 -26.47 -20.77
N PRO A 373 42.69 -27.76 -20.39
CA PRO A 373 42.13 -28.18 -19.12
C PRO A 373 42.59 -27.31 -17.94
N ASP A 374 41.64 -26.75 -17.18
CA ASP A 374 41.90 -25.78 -16.10
C ASP A 374 41.80 -26.37 -14.69
N GLY A 375 41.47 -27.66 -14.58
CA GLY A 375 41.31 -28.37 -13.33
C GLY A 375 39.87 -28.39 -12.80
N PHE A 376 38.92 -27.72 -13.44
CA PHE A 376 37.50 -27.86 -13.15
C PHE A 376 36.88 -28.95 -14.04
N PRO A 377 36.07 -29.88 -13.49
CA PRO A 377 35.37 -30.84 -14.32
C PRO A 377 34.34 -30.15 -15.23
N ASP A 378 34.31 -30.52 -16.51
CA ASP A 378 33.29 -30.04 -17.46
C ASP A 378 32.23 -31.12 -17.73
N LEU A 379 31.00 -30.69 -17.98
CA LEU A 379 29.97 -31.56 -18.54
C LEU A 379 30.14 -31.61 -20.06
N ASN A 380 30.80 -32.69 -20.51
CA ASN A 380 31.02 -32.97 -21.91
C ASN A 380 29.79 -33.60 -22.54
N LEU A 381 29.18 -32.89 -23.49
CA LEU A 381 27.98 -33.26 -24.21
C LEU A 381 28.34 -33.61 -25.66
N LYS A 382 27.60 -34.55 -26.25
CA LYS A 382 27.67 -34.88 -27.68
C LYS A 382 26.30 -34.66 -28.29
N PHE A 383 26.22 -33.77 -29.26
CA PHE A 383 25.00 -33.53 -30.04
C PHE A 383 25.13 -34.18 -31.42
N ALA A 384 24.02 -34.59 -32.01
CA ALA A 384 24.04 -35.08 -33.39
C ALA A 384 24.19 -33.89 -34.34
N SER A 385 25.31 -33.81 -35.08
CA SER A 385 25.54 -32.69 -36.02
C SER A 385 24.39 -32.48 -37.02
N PRO A 386 23.73 -33.54 -37.56
CA PRO A 386 22.56 -33.35 -38.43
C PRO A 386 21.37 -32.66 -37.76
N ALA A 387 21.18 -32.85 -36.44
CA ALA A 387 20.11 -32.19 -35.70
C ALA A 387 20.44 -30.70 -35.47
N ILE A 388 21.68 -30.40 -35.09
CA ILE A 388 22.16 -29.02 -34.96
C ILE A 388 22.13 -28.28 -36.30
N ALA A 389 22.51 -28.95 -37.40
CA ALA A 389 22.43 -28.37 -38.74
C ALA A 389 21.00 -28.03 -39.20
N ALA A 390 19.98 -28.62 -38.58
CA ALA A 390 18.58 -28.41 -38.89
C ALA A 390 17.92 -27.31 -38.03
N THR A 391 18.62 -26.75 -37.03
CA THR A 391 18.06 -25.67 -36.20
C THR A 391 17.92 -24.38 -37.02
N SER A 392 16.99 -23.52 -36.60
CA SER A 392 16.76 -22.20 -37.22
C SER A 392 18.02 -21.33 -37.19
N ALA A 393 18.76 -21.34 -36.08
CA ALA A 393 20.02 -20.61 -35.94
C ALA A 393 21.03 -20.97 -37.04
N VAL A 394 21.24 -22.27 -37.28
CA VAL A 394 22.24 -22.75 -38.25
C VAL A 394 21.74 -22.65 -39.70
N THR A 395 20.47 -22.94 -39.95
CA THR A 395 19.89 -22.84 -41.29
C THR A 395 19.74 -21.39 -41.76
N GLY A 396 19.47 -20.47 -40.84
CA GLY A 396 19.34 -19.03 -41.08
C GLY A 396 20.66 -18.31 -41.38
N ALA A 397 21.80 -18.88 -40.98
CA ALA A 397 23.10 -18.33 -41.36
C ALA A 397 23.29 -18.42 -42.89
N THR A 398 23.62 -17.32 -43.55
CA THR A 398 23.74 -17.26 -45.02
C THR A 398 25.15 -16.91 -45.49
N VAL A 399 25.99 -16.38 -44.60
CA VAL A 399 27.34 -15.96 -44.90
C VAL A 399 28.32 -17.02 -44.38
N LYS A 400 29.17 -17.50 -45.29
CA LYS A 400 30.23 -18.44 -44.93
C LYS A 400 31.30 -17.70 -44.11
N GLY A 401 31.66 -18.27 -42.97
CA GLY A 401 32.67 -17.71 -42.08
C GLY A 401 32.15 -16.69 -41.07
N ASP A 402 30.84 -16.48 -40.97
CA ASP A 402 30.27 -15.71 -39.87
C ASP A 402 30.01 -16.63 -38.66
N PRO A 403 30.22 -16.13 -37.43
CA PRO A 403 29.86 -16.85 -36.23
C PRO A 403 28.33 -16.90 -36.06
N VAL A 404 27.84 -18.04 -35.61
CA VAL A 404 26.42 -18.30 -35.32
C VAL A 404 26.30 -18.59 -33.83
N PRO A 405 25.78 -17.66 -33.01
CA PRO A 405 25.58 -17.90 -31.60
C PRO A 405 24.54 -18.99 -31.41
N LEU A 406 24.84 -19.96 -30.53
CA LEU A 406 23.91 -20.98 -30.09
C LEU A 406 23.72 -20.87 -28.58
N ALA A 407 22.47 -20.86 -28.15
CA ALA A 407 22.09 -20.87 -26.73
C ALA A 407 21.98 -22.30 -26.21
N ILE A 408 22.48 -22.52 -24.99
CA ILE A 408 22.24 -23.70 -24.19
C ILE A 408 21.33 -23.35 -23.02
N THR A 409 20.41 -24.24 -22.72
CA THR A 409 19.57 -24.20 -21.52
C THR A 409 19.61 -25.56 -20.83
N GLY A 410 19.30 -25.59 -19.54
CA GLY A 410 19.13 -26.81 -18.77
C GLY A 410 18.71 -26.50 -17.34
N GLU A 411 18.75 -27.49 -16.47
CA GLU A 411 18.45 -27.36 -15.04
C GLU A 411 19.48 -28.13 -14.22
N LEU A 412 19.72 -27.65 -13.00
CA LEU A 412 20.36 -28.44 -11.95
C LEU A 412 19.42 -29.56 -11.47
N LEU A 413 19.95 -30.53 -10.74
CA LEU A 413 19.19 -31.64 -10.14
C LEU A 413 18.11 -31.15 -9.15
N ASP A 414 18.24 -29.93 -8.62
CA ASP A 414 17.25 -29.29 -7.76
C ASP A 414 16.19 -28.47 -8.53
N GLY A 415 16.27 -28.44 -9.87
CA GLY A 415 15.38 -27.68 -10.75
C GLY A 415 15.82 -26.25 -11.05
N THR A 416 16.95 -25.77 -10.51
CA THR A 416 17.45 -24.42 -10.78
C THR A 416 17.86 -24.29 -12.25
N PRO A 417 17.30 -23.34 -13.03
CA PRO A 417 17.61 -23.21 -14.45
C PRO A 417 19.05 -22.70 -14.67
N ILE A 418 19.69 -23.19 -15.74
CA ILE A 418 20.99 -22.72 -16.23
C ILE A 418 20.89 -22.19 -17.65
N THR A 419 21.71 -21.20 -17.98
CA THR A 419 21.80 -20.67 -19.36
C THR A 419 23.21 -20.27 -19.73
N GLY A 420 23.56 -20.46 -20.99
CA GLY A 420 24.86 -20.08 -21.55
C GLY A 420 24.85 -20.17 -23.07
N GLY A 421 26.01 -19.99 -23.69
CA GLY A 421 26.12 -20.13 -25.14
C GLY A 421 27.54 -19.97 -25.65
N ASP A 422 27.73 -20.42 -26.89
CA ASP A 422 28.97 -20.24 -27.66
C ASP A 422 28.61 -20.26 -29.16
N CYS A 423 29.56 -19.98 -30.04
CA CYS A 423 29.32 -19.76 -31.46
C CYS A 423 29.91 -20.83 -32.37
N LEU A 424 29.15 -21.20 -33.39
CA LEU A 424 29.62 -22.03 -34.51
C LEU A 424 30.11 -21.20 -35.67
N TRP A 425 31.14 -21.67 -36.37
CA TRP A 425 31.66 -21.03 -37.58
C TRP A 425 31.34 -21.86 -38.82
N ILE A 426 30.41 -21.40 -39.65
CA ILE A 426 29.96 -22.19 -40.81
C ILE A 426 31.01 -22.18 -41.93
N VAL A 427 31.59 -23.34 -42.23
CA VAL A 427 32.65 -23.48 -43.24
C VAL A 427 32.20 -24.12 -44.55
N LYS A 428 31.11 -24.89 -44.56
CA LYS A 428 30.57 -25.54 -45.76
C LYS A 428 29.09 -25.91 -45.62
#